data_AF-A0A7V7AAM1-F1
#
_entry.id   AF-A0A7V7AAM1-F1
#
_cell.length_a   1.000
_cell.length_b   1.000
_cell.length_c   1.000
_cell.angle_alpha   90.00
_cell.angle_beta   90.00
_cell.angle_gamma   90.00
#
_symmetry.space_group_name_H-M   'P 1'
#
loop_
_entity.id
_entity.type
_entity.pdbx_description
1 polymer ?
#
loop_
_entity_poly.entity_id
_entity_poly.type
_entity_poly.pdbx_seq_one_letter_code
_entity_poly.pdbx_strand_id
1 'polypeptide(L)'
;MNGSEVYRFAVRKMAGMIVDMVDEVGLTIEDIDYMIPHQANTRILEAAARRLKFPMEKMYTGIERMGNTSSAGLGVGIDDCIRDGSIQRGDLVAMSGFGGGLTYGALLVRI
;
A
#
# COMPACT_ATOMS: atom_id res chain seq x y z
N MET A 1 20.76 -8.97 2.38
CA MET A 1 19.75 -7.92 2.68
C MET A 1 19.61 -7.81 4.19
N ASN A 2 19.72 -6.60 4.79
CA ASN A 2 19.47 -6.41 6.22
C ASN A 2 17.95 -6.25 6.46
N GLY A 3 17.26 -7.36 6.72
CA GLY A 3 15.80 -7.41 6.77
C GLY A 3 15.18 -6.49 7.83
N SER A 4 15.81 -6.35 8.99
CA SER A 4 15.28 -5.52 10.09
C SER A 4 15.32 -4.02 9.80
N GLU A 5 16.38 -3.54 9.15
CA GLU A 5 16.48 -2.14 8.70
C GLU A 5 15.48 -1.85 7.58
N VAL A 6 15.37 -2.76 6.60
CA VAL A 6 14.41 -2.61 5.51
C VAL A 6 12.97 -2.62 6.03
N TYR A 7 12.65 -3.48 7.00
CA TYR A 7 11.34 -3.51 7.65
C TYR A 7 10.98 -2.16 8.28
N ARG A 8 11.86 -1.63 9.15
CA ARG A 8 11.61 -0.35 9.82
C ARG A 8 11.47 0.81 8.83
N PHE A 9 12.32 0.82 7.81
CA PHE A 9 12.28 1.80 6.73
C PHE A 9 10.94 1.74 5.98
N ALA A 10 10.53 0.55 5.54
CA ALA A 10 9.32 0.32 4.77
C ALA A 10 8.07 0.79 5.52
N VAL A 11 7.89 0.34 6.76
CA VAL A 11 6.73 0.71 7.59
C VAL A 11 6.65 2.23 7.78
N ARG A 12 7.77 2.88 8.07
CA ARG A 12 7.80 4.33 8.30
C ARG A 12 7.52 5.12 7.02
N LYS A 13 8.15 4.75 5.90
CA LYS A 13 8.06 5.52 4.66
C LYS A 13 6.74 5.33 3.94
N MET A 14 6.22 4.11 3.85
CA MET A 14 4.93 3.86 3.18
C MET A 14 3.78 4.59 3.89
N ALA A 15 3.70 4.47 5.22
CA ALA A 15 2.66 5.15 5.98
C ALA A 15 2.84 6.68 5.94
N GLY A 16 4.07 7.18 6.06
CA GLY A 16 4.34 8.62 6.05
C GLY A 16 3.92 9.28 4.74
N MET A 17 4.29 8.71 3.59
CA MET A 17 3.93 9.28 2.29
C MET A 17 2.42 9.36 2.07
N ILE A 18 1.68 8.33 2.50
CA ILE A 18 0.22 8.31 2.35
C ILE A 18 -0.40 9.44 3.16
N VAL A 19 0.05 9.64 4.42
CA VAL A 19 -0.39 10.76 5.26
C VAL A 19 -0.06 12.10 4.61
N ASP A 20 1.19 12.31 4.20
CA ASP A 20 1.62 13.57 3.59
C ASP A 20 0.79 13.91 2.33
N MET A 21 0.48 12.91 1.50
CA MET A 21 -0.28 13.09 0.27
C MET A 21 -1.75 13.39 0.49
N VAL A 22 -2.43 12.71 1.43
CA VAL A 22 -3.85 13.04 1.72
C VAL A 22 -3.95 14.44 2.31
N ASP A 23 -3.02 14.81 3.19
CA ASP A 23 -2.97 16.14 3.78
C ASP A 23 -2.75 17.23 2.71
N GLU A 24 -1.88 17.00 1.73
CA GLU A 24 -1.59 17.94 0.63
C GLU A 24 -2.83 18.24 -0.24
N VAL A 25 -3.75 17.29 -0.37
CA VAL A 25 -4.99 17.45 -1.15
C VAL A 25 -6.23 17.71 -0.29
N GLY A 26 -6.05 17.95 1.03
CA GLY A 26 -7.14 18.27 1.95
C GLY A 26 -8.07 17.09 2.26
N LEU A 27 -7.54 15.86 2.19
CA LEU A 27 -8.23 14.62 2.54
C LEU A 27 -7.62 14.02 3.81
N THR A 28 -8.24 12.97 4.34
CA THR A 28 -7.73 12.19 5.46
C THR A 28 -7.54 10.72 5.08
N ILE A 29 -6.95 9.93 5.98
CA ILE A 29 -6.77 8.49 5.78
C ILE A 29 -8.13 7.78 5.65
N GLU A 30 -9.15 8.30 6.31
CA GLU A 30 -10.52 7.79 6.28
C GLU A 30 -11.22 7.97 4.93
N ASP A 31 -10.75 8.92 4.10
CA ASP A 31 -11.27 9.12 2.73
C ASP A 31 -10.74 8.08 1.74
N ILE A 32 -9.75 7.26 2.12
CA ILE A 32 -9.20 6.20 1.27
C ILE A 32 -10.13 4.99 1.31
N ASP A 33 -10.65 4.62 0.15
CA ASP A 33 -11.55 3.47 -0.01
C ASP A 33 -10.78 2.15 -0.02
N TYR A 34 -9.58 2.13 -0.62
CA TYR A 34 -8.75 0.93 -0.69
C TYR A 34 -7.25 1.23 -0.74
N MET A 35 -6.43 0.34 -0.18
CA MET A 35 -4.97 0.44 -0.18
C MET A 35 -4.30 -0.73 -0.90
N ILE A 36 -3.39 -0.43 -1.83
CA ILE A 36 -2.58 -1.42 -2.55
C ILE A 36 -1.10 -1.19 -2.24
N PRO A 37 -0.58 -1.77 -1.14
CA PRO A 37 0.83 -1.67 -0.80
C PRO A 37 1.68 -2.70 -1.55
N HIS A 38 2.99 -2.45 -1.64
CA HIS A 38 3.95 -3.41 -2.17
C HIS A 38 3.98 -4.68 -1.30
N GLN A 39 3.82 -5.83 -1.96
CA GLN A 39 3.66 -7.14 -1.36
C GLN A 39 5.03 -7.76 -0.96
N ALA A 40 5.73 -7.14 -0.01
CA ALA A 40 7.06 -7.60 0.43
C ALA A 40 7.01 -8.61 1.59
N ASN A 41 6.15 -8.36 2.58
CA ASN A 41 6.00 -9.18 3.77
C ASN A 41 4.69 -8.81 4.50
N THR A 42 3.88 -9.80 4.88
CA THR A 42 2.61 -9.57 5.62
C THR A 42 2.79 -8.72 6.88
N ARG A 43 3.89 -8.92 7.62
CA ARG A 43 4.19 -8.15 8.85
C ARG A 43 4.38 -6.66 8.57
N ILE A 44 4.91 -6.31 7.40
CA ILE A 44 5.06 -4.90 7.00
C ILE A 44 3.68 -4.31 6.72
N LEU A 45 2.80 -5.04 6.03
CA LEU A 45 1.44 -4.61 5.72
C LEU A 45 0.65 -4.35 7.00
N GLU A 46 0.63 -5.31 7.92
CA GLU A 46 -0.03 -5.17 9.22
C GLU A 46 0.51 -3.99 10.03
N ALA A 47 1.84 -3.77 10.01
CA ALA A 47 2.45 -2.67 10.73
C ALA A 47 2.13 -1.31 10.10
N ALA A 48 2.05 -1.22 8.77
CA ALA A 48 1.61 -0.03 8.06
C ALA A 48 0.12 0.26 8.37
N ALA A 49 -0.75 -0.74 8.29
CA ALA A 49 -2.17 -0.61 8.62
C ALA A 49 -2.39 -0.14 10.06
N ARG A 50 -1.71 -0.76 11.05
CA ARG A 50 -1.77 -0.32 12.45
C ARG A 50 -1.29 1.12 12.63
N ARG A 51 -0.24 1.53 11.93
CA ARG A 51 0.30 2.90 12.01
C ARG A 51 -0.66 3.92 11.42
N LEU A 52 -1.34 3.57 10.33
CA LEU A 52 -2.33 4.40 9.66
C LEU A 52 -3.71 4.33 10.33
N LYS A 53 -3.92 3.41 11.28
CA LYS A 53 -5.25 3.04 11.81
C LYS A 53 -6.23 2.65 10.70
N PHE A 54 -5.71 2.04 9.63
CA PHE A 54 -6.47 1.67 8.45
C PHE A 54 -6.94 0.20 8.56
N PRO A 55 -8.20 -0.10 8.20
CA PRO A 55 -8.74 -1.47 8.24
C PRO A 55 -7.97 -2.40 7.28
N MET A 56 -7.58 -3.58 7.78
CA MET A 56 -6.84 -4.56 6.97
C MET A 56 -7.70 -5.13 5.83
N GLU A 57 -9.01 -5.20 6.01
CA GLU A 57 -9.97 -5.66 5.00
C GLU A 57 -10.08 -4.73 3.79
N LYS A 58 -9.67 -3.47 3.92
CA LYS A 58 -9.56 -2.51 2.80
C LYS A 58 -8.14 -2.44 2.23
N MET A 59 -7.24 -3.33 2.64
CA MET A 59 -5.86 -3.39 2.18
C MET A 59 -5.62 -4.68 1.40
N TYR A 60 -5.09 -4.55 0.19
CA TYR A 60 -4.78 -5.71 -0.64
C TYR A 60 -3.70 -6.59 0.00
N THR A 61 -4.01 -7.89 0.14
CA THR A 61 -3.09 -8.93 0.61
C THR A 61 -3.03 -10.08 -0.40
N GLY A 62 -2.00 -10.08 -1.24
CA GLY A 62 -1.77 -11.12 -2.27
C GLY A 62 -0.50 -11.94 -2.06
N ILE A 63 0.32 -11.57 -1.06
CA ILE A 63 1.65 -12.17 -0.87
C ILE A 63 1.63 -13.69 -0.65
N GLU A 64 0.61 -14.24 -0.01
CA GLU A 64 0.50 -15.69 0.19
C GLU A 64 0.33 -16.45 -1.14
N ARG A 65 -0.34 -15.82 -2.11
CA ARG A 65 -0.60 -16.39 -3.43
C ARG A 65 0.57 -16.21 -4.39
N MET A 66 1.20 -15.04 -4.40
CA MET A 66 2.19 -14.67 -5.44
C MET A 66 3.62 -14.43 -4.93
N GLY A 67 3.82 -14.39 -3.61
CA GLY A 67 5.09 -13.95 -3.03
C GLY A 67 5.41 -12.48 -3.31
N ASN A 68 6.69 -12.12 -3.24
CA ASN A 68 7.17 -10.80 -3.63
C ASN A 68 7.56 -10.79 -5.11
N THR A 69 6.71 -10.19 -5.95
CA THR A 69 6.90 -10.05 -7.39
C THR A 69 7.52 -8.70 -7.80
N SER A 70 8.24 -8.05 -6.88
CA SER A 70 8.90 -6.76 -7.08
C SER A 70 7.90 -5.67 -7.56
N SER A 71 8.21 -4.97 -8.64
CA SER A 71 7.36 -3.92 -9.22
C SER A 71 5.99 -4.43 -9.69
N ALA A 72 5.88 -5.71 -10.09
CA ALA A 72 4.64 -6.26 -10.63
C ALA A 72 3.53 -6.38 -9.57
N GLY A 73 3.88 -6.50 -8.28
CA GLY A 73 2.91 -6.75 -7.21
C GLY A 73 1.83 -5.68 -7.07
N LEU A 74 2.17 -4.41 -7.37
CA LEU A 74 1.19 -3.31 -7.37
C LEU A 74 0.18 -3.45 -8.52
N GLY A 75 0.67 -3.81 -9.71
CA GLY A 75 -0.16 -4.02 -10.90
C GLY A 75 -1.08 -5.23 -10.77
N VAL A 76 -0.58 -6.33 -10.17
CA VAL A 76 -1.41 -7.50 -9.86
C VAL A 76 -2.48 -7.15 -8.83
N GLY A 77 -2.11 -6.41 -7.77
CA GLY A 77 -3.06 -6.05 -6.72
C GLY A 77 -4.22 -5.19 -7.22
N ILE A 78 -3.95 -4.21 -8.09
CA ILE A 78 -5.03 -3.38 -8.65
C ILE A 78 -5.92 -4.16 -9.63
N ASP A 79 -5.34 -5.04 -10.45
CA ASP A 79 -6.13 -5.90 -11.36
C ASP A 79 -7.02 -6.87 -10.57
N ASP A 80 -6.48 -7.52 -9.53
CA ASP A 80 -7.25 -8.42 -8.66
C ASP A 80 -8.46 -7.70 -8.03
N CYS A 81 -8.24 -6.55 -7.39
CA CYS A 81 -9.29 -5.81 -6.69
C CYS A 81 -10.35 -5.19 -7.62
N ILE A 82 -9.99 -4.87 -8.86
CA ILE A 82 -10.97 -4.44 -9.86
C ILE A 82 -11.81 -5.64 -10.32
N ARG A 83 -11.18 -6.80 -10.54
CA ARG A 83 -11.88 -8.02 -11.02
C ARG A 83 -12.81 -8.63 -9.99
N ASP A 84 -12.44 -8.60 -8.71
CA ASP A 84 -13.26 -9.12 -7.62
C ASP A 84 -14.32 -8.12 -7.11
N GLY A 85 -14.28 -6.88 -7.60
CA GLY A 85 -15.24 -5.83 -7.29
C GLY A 85 -14.99 -5.08 -5.99
N SER A 86 -13.86 -5.31 -5.32
CA SER A 86 -13.44 -4.56 -4.12
C SER A 86 -13.15 -3.10 -4.41
N ILE A 87 -12.67 -2.79 -5.63
CA ILE A 87 -12.45 -1.43 -6.12
C ILE A 87 -13.40 -1.16 -7.28
N GLN A 88 -14.11 -0.03 -7.21
CA GLN A 88 -15.05 0.44 -8.19
C GLN A 88 -14.67 1.83 -8.73
N ARG A 89 -15.34 2.26 -9.80
CA ARG A 89 -15.17 3.62 -10.32
C ARG A 89 -15.63 4.64 -9.29
N GLY A 90 -14.83 5.67 -9.08
CA GLY A 90 -15.04 6.72 -8.10
C GLY A 90 -14.24 6.51 -6.81
N ASP A 91 -13.79 5.28 -6.53
CA ASP A 91 -13.05 4.95 -5.31
C ASP A 91 -11.69 5.66 -5.29
N LEU A 92 -11.33 6.16 -4.12
CA LEU A 92 -10.01 6.71 -3.85
C LEU A 92 -9.06 5.61 -3.38
N VAL A 93 -8.07 5.30 -4.19
CA VAL A 93 -7.12 4.22 -3.95
C VAL A 93 -5.74 4.79 -3.65
N ALA A 94 -5.14 4.35 -2.54
CA ALA A 94 -3.76 4.66 -2.22
C ALA A 94 -2.85 3.48 -2.53
N MET A 95 -1.80 3.72 -3.31
CA MET A 95 -0.78 2.74 -3.67
C MET A 95 0.56 3.16 -3.07
N SER A 96 1.35 2.22 -2.56
CA SER A 96 2.69 2.55 -2.04
C SER A 96 3.68 1.43 -2.27
N GLY A 97 4.94 1.78 -2.53
CA GLY A 97 5.99 0.79 -2.75
C GLY A 97 7.37 1.27 -2.32
N PHE A 98 8.27 0.31 -2.15
CA PHE A 98 9.68 0.53 -1.84
C PHE A 98 10.55 -0.57 -2.47
N GLY A 99 11.83 -0.27 -2.67
CA GLY A 99 12.77 -1.19 -3.30
C GLY A 99 14.23 -0.90 -2.94
N GLY A 100 15.12 -1.76 -3.44
CA GLY A 100 16.58 -1.58 -3.27
C GLY A 100 17.05 -0.27 -3.90
N GLY A 101 17.85 0.50 -3.16
CA GLY A 101 18.27 1.86 -3.55
C GLY A 101 18.77 2.71 -2.37
N LEU A 102 17.96 3.08 -1.38
CA LEU A 102 16.53 2.80 -1.20
C LEU A 102 15.68 3.75 -2.03
N THR A 103 14.76 3.17 -2.82
CA THR A 103 13.74 3.90 -3.57
C THR A 103 12.37 3.61 -2.97
N TYR A 104 11.48 4.59 -3.03
CA TYR A 104 10.13 4.47 -2.52
C TYR A 104 9.23 5.51 -3.18
N GLY A 105 7.94 5.23 -3.22
CA GLY A 105 6.94 6.12 -3.80
C GLY A 105 5.54 5.72 -3.39
N ALA A 106 4.62 6.65 -3.51
CA ALA A 106 3.20 6.44 -3.30
C ALA A 106 2.40 7.19 -4.36
N LEU A 107 1.15 6.76 -4.56
CA LEU A 107 0.20 7.35 -5.49
C LEU A 107 -1.18 7.34 -4.85
N LEU A 108 -1.90 8.44 -4.98
CA LEU A 108 -3.31 8.55 -4.65
C LEU A 108 -4.05 8.74 -5.96
N VAL A 109 -4.99 7.85 -6.26
CA VAL A 109 -5.68 7.83 -7.56
C VAL A 109 -7.16 7.60 -7.35
N ARG A 110 -7.99 8.31 -8.12
CA ARG A 110 -9.42 8.03 -8.23
C ARG A 110 -9.65 7.18 -9.47
N ILE A 111 -10.22 5.98 -9.28
CA ILE A 111 -10.43 4.97 -10.35
C ILE A 111 -11.67 5.27 -11.21
#